data_AF-A0A1W9WG37-F1
#
_entry.id   AF-A0A1W9WG37-F1
#
_cell.length_a   1.000
_cell.length_b   1.000
_cell.length_c   1.000
_cell.angle_alpha   90.00
_cell.angle_beta   90.00
_cell.angle_gamma   90.00
#
_symmetry.space_group_name_H-M   'P 1'
#
loop_
_entity.id
_entity.type
_entity.pdbx_description
1 polymer ?
#
loop_
_entity_poly.entity_id
_entity_poly.type
_entity_poly.pdbx_seq_one_letter_code
_entity_poly.pdbx_strand_id
1 'polypeptide(L)'
;MELYPELIDAYYFIIDHRTTFMEPWFADLPVEFRIKLLSMKRKERKDEFSFLYLIGGGQVIYRVDFVLVQDEVPTMKHYYKKHTQRMKSTKREK
;
A
#
# COMPACT_ATOMS: atom_id res chain seq x y z
N MET A 1 -11.94 4.48 -14.65
CA MET A 1 -12.00 5.70 -13.83
C MET A 1 -10.77 5.68 -12.95
N GLU A 2 -9.77 6.50 -13.26
CA GLU A 2 -8.49 6.50 -12.53
C GLU A 2 -8.66 7.29 -11.24
N LEU A 3 -8.62 6.57 -10.11
CA LEU A 3 -8.60 7.14 -8.78
C LEU A 3 -7.21 7.77 -8.57
N TYR A 4 -7.14 9.10 -8.52
CA TYR A 4 -5.96 9.92 -8.15
C TYR A 4 -4.88 10.09 -9.24
N PRO A 5 -5.16 10.86 -10.31
CA PRO A 5 -4.18 11.18 -11.35
C PRO A 5 -2.91 11.89 -10.85
N GLU A 6 -2.97 12.58 -9.71
CA GLU A 6 -1.81 13.19 -9.06
C GLU A 6 -0.79 12.19 -8.48
N LEU A 7 -1.19 10.92 -8.32
CA LEU A 7 -0.31 9.85 -7.85
C LEU A 7 0.41 9.13 -9.00
N ILE A 8 0.07 9.44 -10.27
CA ILE A 8 0.51 8.67 -11.45
C ILE A 8 2.03 8.71 -11.68
N ASP A 9 2.76 9.66 -11.08
CA ASP A 9 4.21 9.77 -11.23
C ASP A 9 4.97 9.95 -9.89
N ALA A 10 4.29 9.78 -8.76
CA ALA A 10 4.91 9.94 -7.44
C ALA A 10 5.50 8.62 -6.93
N TYR A 11 6.82 8.58 -6.76
CA TYR A 11 7.51 7.47 -6.10
C TYR A 11 7.45 7.67 -4.59
N TYR A 12 6.73 6.79 -3.90
CA TYR A 12 6.65 6.78 -2.44
C TYR A 12 7.56 5.70 -1.86
N PHE A 13 8.35 6.06 -0.85
CA PHE A 13 9.19 5.12 -0.10
C PHE A 13 8.66 4.98 1.33
N ILE A 14 8.33 3.76 1.74
CA ILE A 14 7.98 3.47 3.13
C ILE A 14 9.27 3.50 3.95
N ILE A 15 9.48 4.57 4.72
CA ILE A 15 10.64 4.70 5.62
C ILE A 15 10.40 4.09 7.00
N ASP A 16 9.14 3.98 7.41
CA ASP A 16 8.76 3.40 8.69
C ASP A 16 7.41 2.70 8.55
N HIS A 17 7.27 1.60 9.28
CA HIS A 17 6.15 0.68 9.23
C HIS A 17 5.92 0.09 10.62
N ARG A 18 4.69 0.21 11.09
CA ARG A 18 4.26 -0.42 12.35
C ARG A 18 2.98 -1.21 12.13
N THR A 19 3.05 -2.52 12.38
CA THR A 19 1.86 -3.36 12.50
C THR A 19 1.46 -3.46 13.97
N THR A 20 0.19 -3.25 14.26
CA THR A 20 -0.41 -3.51 15.58
C THR A 20 -1.49 -4.58 15.41
N PHE A 21 -1.26 -5.77 15.96
CA PHE A 21 -2.27 -6.82 16.02
C PHE A 21 -3.29 -6.46 17.09
N MET A 22 -4.56 -6.37 16.69
CA MET A 22 -5.67 -5.96 17.56
C MET A 22 -6.48 -7.16 18.04
N GLU A 23 -6.66 -8.16 17.17
CA GLU A 23 -7.40 -9.38 17.48
C GLU A 23 -6.70 -10.63 16.92
N PRO A 24 -6.88 -11.81 17.55
CA PRO A 24 -6.38 -13.07 17.01
C PRO A 24 -7.12 -13.47 15.74
N TRP A 25 -6.41 -14.14 14.84
CA TRP A 25 -6.99 -14.75 13.64
C TRP A 25 -7.10 -16.27 13.80
N PHE A 26 -8.26 -16.82 13.44
CA PHE A 26 -8.52 -18.24 13.44
C PHE A 26 -8.66 -18.77 12.01
N ALA A 27 -8.06 -19.92 11.73
CA ALA A 27 -7.93 -20.48 10.38
C ALA A 27 -9.27 -20.96 9.76
N ASP A 28 -10.29 -21.14 10.60
CA ASP A 28 -11.64 -21.58 10.23
C ASP A 28 -12.57 -20.42 9.84
N LEU A 29 -12.14 -19.17 10.03
CA LEU A 29 -12.94 -18.01 9.66
C LEU A 29 -12.91 -17.75 8.15
N PRO A 30 -14.07 -17.41 7.53
CA PRO A 30 -14.13 -17.07 6.12
C PRO A 30 -13.29 -15.82 5.83
N VAL A 31 -12.38 -15.93 4.87
CA VAL A 31 -11.46 -14.86 4.51
C VAL A 31 -12.17 -13.88 3.59
N GLU A 32 -12.78 -12.86 4.17
CA GLU A 32 -13.21 -11.66 3.45
C GLU A 32 -12.33 -10.47 3.81
N PHE A 33 -11.28 -10.26 3.04
CA PHE A 33 -10.28 -9.24 3.34
C PHE A 33 -10.72 -7.85 2.88
N ARG A 34 -10.85 -6.92 3.81
CA ARG A 34 -11.16 -5.51 3.54
C ARG A 34 -10.10 -4.60 4.15
N ILE A 35 -9.65 -3.61 3.39
CA ILE A 35 -8.74 -2.57 3.87
C ILE A 35 -9.53 -1.27 4.00
N LYS A 36 -9.44 -0.61 5.16
CA LYS A 36 -9.99 0.73 5.37
C LYS A 36 -8.87 1.72 5.65
N LEU A 37 -8.84 2.86 4.96
CA LEU A 37 -7.98 3.98 5.32
C LEU A 37 -8.58 4.67 6.56
N LEU A 38 -7.84 4.71 7.66
CA LEU A 38 -8.24 5.37 8.90
C LEU A 38 -7.84 6.84 8.90
N SER A 39 -6.61 7.12 8.49
CA SER A 39 -6.09 8.49 8.46
C SER A 39 -5.00 8.63 7.40
N MET A 40 -4.91 9.85 6.87
CA MET A 40 -3.84 10.28 6.00
C MET A 40 -3.43 11.68 6.43
N LYS A 41 -2.15 11.86 6.77
CA LYS A 41 -1.58 13.16 7.12
C LYS A 41 -0.45 13.46 6.14
N ARG A 42 -0.67 14.48 5.31
CA ARG A 42 0.33 14.94 4.35
C ARG A 42 1.23 16.00 4.97
N LYS A 43 2.54 15.89 4.76
CA LYS A 43 3.55 16.90 5.07
C LYS A 43 4.41 17.10 3.84
N GLU A 44 5.13 18.23 3.77
CA GLU A 44 5.89 18.67 2.58
C GLU A 44 6.73 17.59 1.87
N ARG A 45 7.30 16.63 2.61
CA ARG A 45 8.08 15.52 2.04
C ARG A 45 7.72 14.15 2.60
N LYS A 46 6.71 14.09 3.47
CA LYS A 46 6.43 12.93 4.31
C LYS A 46 4.93 12.77 4.49
N ASP A 47 4.41 11.62 4.10
CA ASP A 47 3.03 11.25 4.32
C ASP A 47 2.92 10.16 5.39
N GLU A 48 1.95 10.27 6.28
CA GLU A 48 1.65 9.29 7.31
C GLU A 48 0.27 8.69 6.99
N PHE A 49 0.20 7.37 6.81
CA PHE A 49 -1.04 6.66 6.50
C PHE A 49 -1.32 5.63 7.58
N SER A 50 -2.59 5.45 7.92
CA SER A 50 -3.02 4.38 8.81
C SER A 50 -4.11 3.57 8.11
N PHE A 51 -3.91 2.27 8.00
CA PHE A 51 -4.86 1.33 7.42
C PHE A 51 -5.35 0.34 8.48
N LEU A 52 -6.62 0.00 8.41
CA LEU A 52 -7.25 -1.06 9.19
C LEU A 52 -7.55 -2.24 8.28
N TYR A 53 -7.09 -3.41 8.68
CA TYR A 53 -7.31 -4.66 7.97
C TYR A 53 -8.37 -5.48 8.69
N LEU A 54 -9.46 -5.74 7.98
CA LEU A 54 -10.61 -6.47 8.47
C LEU A 54 -10.75 -7.80 7.71
N ILE A 55 -11.25 -8.81 8.41
CA ILE A 55 -11.69 -10.07 7.80
C ILE A 55 -13.21 -10.23 7.90
N GLY A 56 -13.73 -11.34 7.36
CA GLY A 56 -15.15 -11.67 7.35
C GLY A 56 -15.78 -11.55 8.75
N GLY A 57 -17.02 -11.08 8.79
CA GLY A 57 -17.71 -10.78 10.06
C GLY A 57 -17.33 -9.43 10.69
N GLY A 58 -16.49 -8.62 10.04
CA GLY A 58 -16.14 -7.28 10.51
C GLY A 58 -15.05 -7.25 11.59
N GLN A 59 -14.39 -8.39 11.84
CA GLN A 59 -13.31 -8.53 12.81
C GLN A 59 -12.07 -7.72 12.36
N VAL A 60 -11.45 -7.00 13.29
CA VAL A 60 -10.26 -6.18 13.03
C VAL A 60 -9.00 -6.94 13.41
N ILE A 61 -8.24 -7.44 12.42
CA ILE A 61 -7.04 -8.24 12.74
C ILE A 61 -5.88 -7.33 13.14
N TYR A 62 -5.53 -6.39 12.27
CA TYR A 62 -4.38 -5.53 12.50
C TYR A 62 -4.54 -4.15 11.88
N ARG A 63 -3.91 -3.17 12.52
CA ARG A 63 -3.68 -1.84 11.98
C ARG A 63 -2.26 -1.76 11.45
N VAL A 64 -2.09 -1.14 10.28
CA VAL A 64 -0.76 -0.80 9.76
C VAL A 64 -0.63 0.70 9.63
N ASP A 65 0.35 1.24 10.32
CA ASP A 65 0.75 2.64 10.21
C ASP A 65 2.00 2.70 9.32
N PHE A 66 1.90 3.41 8.20
CA PHE A 66 3.00 3.67 7.28
C PHE A 66 3.45 5.12 7.38
N VAL A 67 4.75 5.27 7.25
CA VAL A 67 5.37 6.55 6.98
C VAL A 67 6.02 6.46 5.62
N LEU A 68 5.55 7.29 4.70
CA LEU A 68 6.09 7.40 3.36
C LEU A 68 6.83 8.72 3.20
N VAL A 69 7.92 8.70 2.44
CA VAL A 69 8.59 9.89 1.94
C VAL A 69 8.41 9.91 0.44
N GLN A 70 8.04 11.09 -0.07
CA GLN A 70 8.01 11.33 -1.50
C GLN A 70 9.43 11.75 -1.91
N ASP A 71 10.12 10.90 -2.66
CA ASP A 71 11.47 11.16 -3.12
C ASP A 71 11.63 10.82 -4.60
N GLU A 72 12.34 11.68 -5.33
CA GLU A 72 12.60 11.52 -6.77
C GLU A 72 13.94 10.83 -7.03
N VAL A 73 14.25 9.77 -6.29
CA VAL A 73 15.55 9.10 -6.42
C VAL A 73 15.65 8.36 -7.77
N PRO A 74 16.74 8.52 -8.53
CA PRO A 74 17.01 7.75 -9.75
C PRO A 74 16.85 6.23 -9.59
N THR A 75 17.14 5.70 -8.40
CA THR A 75 16.96 4.28 -8.03
C THR A 75 15.51 3.82 -8.10
N MET A 76 14.55 4.67 -7.74
CA MET A 76 13.12 4.35 -7.80
C MET A 76 12.61 4.33 -9.24
N LYS A 77 13.02 5.32 -10.05
CA LYS A 77 12.79 5.31 -11.50
C LYS A 77 13.36 4.03 -12.14
N HIS A 78 14.55 3.59 -11.71
CA HIS A 78 15.16 2.32 -12.15
C HIS A 78 14.33 1.10 -11.74
N TYR A 79 13.96 0.97 -10.46
CA TYR A 79 13.15 -0.14 -9.96
C TYR A 79 11.79 -0.21 -10.66
N TYR A 80 11.08 0.91 -10.76
CA TYR A 80 9.81 0.99 -11.46
C TYR A 80 9.92 0.57 -12.92
N LYS A 81 10.94 1.05 -13.65
CA LYS A 81 11.19 0.68 -15.05
C LYS A 81 11.44 -0.82 -15.20
N LYS A 82 12.23 -1.44 -14.30
CA LYS A 82 12.48 -2.89 -14.29
C LYS A 82 11.19 -3.71 -14.13
N HIS A 83 10.29 -3.30 -13.25
CA HIS A 83 9.07 -4.06 -12.96
C HIS A 83 7.93 -3.82 -13.97
N THR A 84 7.83 -2.62 -14.54
CA THR A 84 6.82 -2.31 -15.58
C THR A 84 7.18 -2.83 -16.97
N GLN A 85 8.48 -2.90 -17.32
CA GLN A 85 8.92 -3.49 -18.58
C GLN A 85 8.59 -4.99 -18.68
N ARG A 86 8.73 -5.73 -17.57
CA ARG A 86 8.32 -7.15 -17.50
C ARG A 86 6.82 -7.36 -17.78
N MET A 87 5.95 -6.46 -17.33
CA MET A 87 4.51 -6.59 -17.60
C MET A 87 4.16 -6.33 -19.07
N LYS A 88 4.96 -5.55 -19.81
CA LYS A 88 4.74 -5.29 -21.24
C LYS A 88 5.18 -6.48 -22.12
N SER A 89 6.19 -7.24 -21.72
CA SER A 89 6.58 -8.46 -22.44
C SER A 89 5.56 -9.57 -22.30
N THR A 90 4.95 -9.74 -21.12
CA THR A 90 3.93 -10.78 -20.88
C THR A 90 2.59 -10.50 -21.59
N LYS A 91 2.31 -9.25 -21.97
CA LYS A 91 1.13 -8.89 -22.77
C LYS A 91 1.28 -9.14 -24.27
N ARG A 92 2.50 -9.41 -24.77
CA ARG A 92 2.75 -9.68 -26.20
C ARG A 92 2.66 -11.17 -26.56
N GLU A 93 2.54 -12.05 -25.57
CA GLU A 93 2.40 -13.51 -25.76
C GLU A 93 0.96 -14.02 -25.55
N LYS A 94 -0.03 -13.12 -25.50
CA LYS A 94 -1.45 -13.45 -25.55
C LYS A 94 -2.14 -12.78 -26.71
#